data_AF-A0A1C6SFQ5-F1
#
_entry.id   AF-A0A1C6SFQ5-F1
#
_cell.length_a   1.000
_cell.length_b   1.000
_cell.length_c   1.000
_cell.angle_alpha   90.00
_cell.angle_beta   90.00
_cell.angle_gamma   90.00
#
_symmetry.space_group_name_H-M   'P 1'
#
loop_
_entity.id
_entity.type
_entity.pdbx_description
1 polymer ?
#
loop_
_entity_poly.entity_id
_entity_poly.type
_entity_poly.pdbx_seq_one_letter_code
_entity_poly.pdbx_strand_id
1 'polypeptide(L)'
;MFQYATVTIFLLGALYPLLAAAAGTGDWAGLADPGLSRYGDPKEWDPLLGGLEESWNPLLWIFGISRLVVMVSGITLLGVVGVVAGVVRLVGGGVGRGRFVALLVGTLLCAAVTVVMLTPYGAQLRTWLLD
;
A
#
# COMPACT_ATOMS: atom_id res chain seq x y z
N MET A 1 -7.62 10.34 -10.10
CA MET A 1 -7.90 10.34 -8.65
C MET A 1 -7.92 8.94 -8.08
N PHE A 2 -8.77 8.02 -8.57
CA PHE A 2 -8.83 6.63 -8.07
C PHE A 2 -7.47 5.90 -7.99
N GLN A 3 -6.66 5.95 -9.06
CA GLN A 3 -5.35 5.29 -9.11
C GLN A 3 -4.39 5.79 -8.00
N TYR A 4 -4.35 7.10 -7.78
CA TYR A 4 -3.52 7.68 -6.72
C TYR A 4 -4.03 7.27 -5.34
N ALA A 5 -5.35 7.19 -5.13
CA ALA A 5 -5.91 6.71 -3.87
C ALA A 5 -5.51 5.25 -3.59
N THR A 6 -5.56 4.37 -4.60
CA THR A 6 -5.07 2.98 -4.48
C THR A 6 -3.62 2.95 -4.03
N VAL A 7 -2.76 3.73 -4.69
CA VAL A 7 -1.33 3.80 -4.34
C VAL A 7 -1.15 4.35 -2.92
N THR A 8 -1.85 5.41 -2.54
CA THR A 8 -1.81 5.96 -1.18
C THR A 8 -2.21 4.92 -0.13
N ILE A 9 -3.27 4.15 -0.37
CA ILE A 9 -3.69 3.07 0.54
C ILE A 9 -2.57 2.03 0.70
N PHE A 10 -1.92 1.63 -0.40
CA PHE A 10 -0.78 0.70 -0.32
C PHE A 10 0.40 1.29 0.46
N LEU A 11 0.73 2.55 0.20
CA LEU A 11 1.84 3.23 0.86
C LEU A 11 1.61 3.33 2.38
N LEU A 12 0.41 3.71 2.80
CA LEU A 12 0.08 3.83 4.22
C LEU A 12 -0.12 2.48 4.91
N GLY A 13 -0.78 1.53 4.23
CA GLY A 13 -1.15 0.24 4.82
C GLY A 13 -0.05 -0.81 4.83
N ALA A 14 0.97 -0.68 3.97
CA ALA A 14 2.02 -1.68 3.81
C ALA A 14 3.42 -1.09 3.88
N LEU A 15 3.70 -0.08 3.05
CA LEU A 15 5.07 0.43 2.91
C LEU A 15 5.52 1.22 4.14
N TYR A 16 4.63 2.02 4.71
CA TYR A 16 4.90 2.80 5.92
C TYR A 16 5.35 1.91 7.10
N PRO A 17 4.56 0.92 7.57
CA PRO A 17 4.96 0.11 8.71
C PRO A 17 6.24 -0.70 8.40
N LEU A 18 6.40 -1.14 7.15
CA LEU A 18 7.60 -1.83 6.70
C LEU A 18 8.86 -0.95 6.80
N LEU A 19 8.78 0.31 6.36
CA LEU A 19 9.88 1.27 6.46
C LEU A 19 10.14 1.69 7.92
N ALA A 20 9.08 1.83 8.72
CA ALA A 20 9.20 2.12 10.15
C ALA A 20 9.92 0.97 10.88
N ALA A 21 9.58 -0.29 10.58
CA ALA A 21 10.27 -1.46 11.10
C ALA A 21 11.74 -1.53 10.69
N ALA A 22 12.04 -1.29 9.40
CA ALA A 22 13.42 -1.25 8.91
C ALA A 22 14.25 -0.15 9.59
N ALA A 23 13.66 1.04 9.77
CA ALA A 23 14.32 2.14 10.45
C ALA A 23 14.51 1.86 11.95
N GLY A 24 13.50 1.29 12.63
CA GLY A 24 13.53 1.00 14.06
C GLY A 24 14.45 -0.16 14.44
N THR A 25 14.58 -1.17 13.57
CA THR A 25 15.53 -2.29 13.75
C THR A 25 16.92 -1.98 13.19
N GLY A 26 17.05 -0.95 12.34
CA GLY A 26 18.26 -0.64 11.58
C GLY A 26 18.54 -1.61 10.44
N ASP A 27 17.66 -2.57 10.18
CA ASP A 27 17.87 -3.67 9.24
C ASP A 27 17.18 -3.42 7.89
N TRP A 28 17.80 -2.58 7.05
CA TRP A 28 17.29 -2.27 5.71
C TRP A 28 17.27 -3.47 4.76
N ALA A 29 18.10 -4.48 5.00
CA ALA A 29 18.09 -5.69 4.20
C ALA A 29 16.83 -6.54 4.45
N GLY A 30 16.14 -6.35 5.58
CA GLY A 30 14.86 -6.98 5.87
C GLY A 30 13.72 -6.50 4.97
N LEU A 31 13.90 -5.40 4.23
CA LEU A 31 12.87 -4.94 3.28
C LEU A 31 12.63 -5.95 2.16
N ALA A 32 13.60 -6.81 1.85
CA ALA A 32 13.45 -7.87 0.85
C ALA A 32 12.81 -9.14 1.41
N ASP A 33 12.80 -9.30 2.73
CA ASP A 33 12.39 -10.51 3.44
C ASP A 33 11.74 -10.14 4.79
N PRO A 34 10.55 -9.49 4.78
CA PRO A 34 9.88 -9.07 5.99
C PRO A 34 9.31 -10.27 6.74
N GLY A 35 9.42 -10.26 8.06
CA GLY A 35 8.86 -11.32 8.89
C GLY A 35 8.97 -11.02 10.37
N LEU A 36 8.14 -11.72 11.16
CA LEU A 36 8.03 -11.55 12.61
C LEU A 36 9.39 -11.73 13.31
N SER A 37 10.20 -12.70 12.88
CA SER A 37 11.52 -12.98 13.46
C SER A 37 12.53 -11.85 13.26
N ARG A 38 12.31 -10.97 12.27
CA ARG A 38 13.24 -9.92 11.86
C ARG A 38 12.78 -8.54 12.25
N TYR A 39 11.49 -8.27 12.03
CA TYR A 39 10.86 -6.97 12.26
C TYR A 39 9.89 -6.96 13.42
N GLY A 40 9.64 -8.08 14.12
CA GLY A 40 8.68 -8.11 15.22
C GLY A 40 7.24 -7.90 14.77
N ASP A 41 6.35 -7.62 15.73
CA ASP A 41 4.92 -7.41 15.48
C ASP A 41 4.72 -6.11 14.68
N PRO A 42 4.08 -6.14 13.50
CA PRO A 42 3.84 -4.94 12.70
C PRO A 42 3.00 -3.88 13.42
N LYS A 43 2.23 -4.25 14.44
CA LYS A 43 1.48 -3.31 15.29
C LYS A 43 2.41 -2.44 16.12
N GLU A 44 3.60 -2.89 16.48
CA GLU A 44 4.56 -2.05 17.24
C GLU A 44 5.06 -0.86 16.42
N TRP A 45 4.98 -0.94 15.08
CA TRP A 45 5.41 0.11 14.16
C TRP A 45 4.26 1.02 13.69
N ASP A 46 3.06 0.84 14.25
CA ASP A 46 1.93 1.74 14.00
C ASP A 46 2.15 3.04 14.80
N PRO A 47 2.32 4.20 14.15
CA PRO A 47 2.75 5.42 14.82
C PRO A 47 1.66 6.01 15.72
N LEU A 48 0.48 5.40 15.75
CA LEU A 48 -0.73 5.92 16.36
C LEU A 48 -1.32 4.98 17.42
N LEU A 49 -0.67 3.86 17.76
CA LEU A 49 -1.13 2.97 18.84
C LEU A 49 -0.87 3.51 20.27
N GLY A 50 -0.48 4.79 20.40
CA GLY A 50 -0.03 5.43 21.64
C GLY A 50 -1.10 6.08 22.52
N GLY A 51 -2.40 6.04 22.20
CA GLY A 51 -3.43 6.72 22.99
C GLY A 51 -4.79 6.02 23.02
N LEU A 52 -5.24 5.58 24.20
CA LEU A 52 -6.58 4.99 24.39
C LEU A 52 -7.72 6.04 24.38
N GLU A 53 -7.43 7.34 24.29
CA GLU A 53 -8.43 8.41 24.15
C GLU A 53 -8.79 8.72 22.68
N GLU A 54 -8.23 7.98 21.72
CA GLU A 54 -8.01 8.42 20.35
C GLU A 54 -8.95 7.76 19.30
N SER A 55 -10.00 7.08 19.75
CA SER A 55 -10.98 6.38 18.90
C SER A 55 -11.70 7.25 17.85
N TRP A 56 -11.68 8.58 18.01
CA TRP A 56 -12.24 9.55 17.07
C TRP A 56 -11.22 10.23 16.16
N ASN A 57 -9.94 9.85 16.20
CA ASN A 57 -8.92 10.46 15.35
C ASN A 57 -9.02 9.95 13.90
N PRO A 58 -9.43 10.77 12.92
CA PRO A 58 -9.64 10.32 11.54
C PRO A 58 -8.35 9.80 10.88
N LEU A 59 -7.17 10.25 11.32
CA LEU A 59 -5.90 9.77 10.80
C LEU A 59 -5.68 8.30 11.17
N LEU A 60 -6.00 7.94 12.42
CA LEU A 60 -5.96 6.55 12.90
C LEU A 60 -6.82 5.63 12.03
N TRP A 61 -8.04 6.07 11.72
CA TRP A 61 -8.94 5.32 10.84
C TRP A 61 -8.36 5.14 9.44
N ILE A 62 -7.71 6.17 8.87
CA ILE A 62 -7.10 6.07 7.54
C ILE A 62 -5.97 5.02 7.54
N PHE A 63 -5.08 5.02 8.53
CA PHE A 63 -4.01 4.02 8.63
C PHE A 63 -4.57 2.61 8.86
N GLY A 64 -5.49 2.46 9.82
CA GLY A 64 -6.12 1.18 10.14
C GLY A 64 -6.88 0.58 8.95
N ILE A 65 -7.72 1.38 8.27
CA ILE A 65 -8.43 0.94 7.06
C ILE A 65 -7.45 0.62 5.95
N SER A 66 -6.40 1.43 5.75
CA SER A 66 -5.41 1.17 4.71
C SER A 66 -4.68 -0.15 4.92
N ARG A 67 -4.25 -0.42 6.17
CA ARG A 67 -3.62 -1.69 6.56
C ARG A 67 -4.59 -2.86 6.37
N LEU A 68 -5.84 -2.70 6.79
CA LEU A 68 -6.87 -3.72 6.62
C LEU A 68 -7.13 -4.04 5.14
N VAL A 69 -7.22 -3.03 4.27
CA VAL A 69 -7.38 -3.21 2.82
C VAL A 69 -6.20 -3.98 2.22
N VAL A 70 -5.00 -3.75 2.72
CA VAL A 70 -3.79 -4.48 2.32
C VAL A 70 -3.84 -5.94 2.79
N MET A 71 -4.14 -6.18 4.08
CA MET A 71 -4.23 -7.52 4.68
C MET A 71 -5.22 -8.42 3.94
N VAL A 72 -6.42 -7.91 3.66
CA VAL A 72 -7.49 -8.67 2.99
C VAL A 72 -7.27 -8.78 1.47
N SER A 73 -6.11 -8.35 0.96
CA SER A 73 -5.78 -8.35 -0.47
C SER A 73 -6.71 -7.47 -1.32
N GLY A 74 -7.47 -6.57 -0.69
CA GLY A 74 -8.34 -5.62 -1.38
C GLY A 74 -7.56 -4.67 -2.29
N ILE A 75 -6.31 -4.37 -1.94
CA ILE A 75 -5.42 -3.57 -2.76
C ILE A 75 -5.14 -4.20 -4.14
N THR A 76 -5.09 -5.53 -4.25
CA THR A 76 -4.89 -6.24 -5.52
C THR A 76 -6.08 -5.99 -6.45
N LEU A 77 -7.31 -6.10 -5.92
CA LEU A 77 -8.53 -5.81 -6.66
C LEU A 77 -8.58 -4.35 -7.11
N LEU A 78 -8.32 -3.40 -6.19
CA LEU A 78 -8.29 -1.98 -6.50
C LEU A 78 -7.25 -1.64 -7.56
N GLY A 79 -6.07 -2.27 -7.49
CA GLY A 79 -5.00 -2.10 -8.47
C GLY A 79 -5.41 -2.62 -9.86
N VAL A 80 -6.00 -3.81 -9.96
CA VAL A 80 -6.53 -4.35 -11.23
C VAL A 80 -7.57 -3.42 -11.83
N VAL A 81 -8.55 -2.97 -11.03
CA VAL A 81 -9.57 -2.00 -11.46
C VAL A 81 -8.92 -0.69 -11.93
N GLY A 82 -7.91 -0.21 -11.20
CA GLY A 82 -7.17 1.01 -11.52
C GLY A 82 -6.39 0.90 -12.84
N VAL A 83 -5.80 -0.27 -13.11
CA VAL A 83 -5.10 -0.57 -14.37
C VAL A 83 -6.10 -0.61 -15.52
N VAL A 84 -7.18 -1.37 -15.41
CA VAL A 84 -8.20 -1.50 -16.46
C VAL A 84 -8.80 -0.13 -16.79
N ALA A 85 -9.23 0.62 -15.77
CA ALA A 85 -9.78 1.97 -15.96
C ALA A 85 -8.76 2.93 -16.59
N GLY A 86 -7.49 2.80 -16.22
CA GLY A 86 -6.38 3.57 -16.80
C GLY A 86 -6.18 3.29 -18.28
N VAL A 87 -6.07 2.02 -18.66
CA VAL A 87 -5.90 1.57 -20.04
C VAL A 87 -7.07 2.01 -20.92
N VAL A 88 -8.32 1.81 -20.46
CA VAL A 88 -9.51 2.23 -21.21
C VAL A 88 -9.48 3.73 -21.50
N ARG A 89 -9.09 4.56 -20.52
CA ARG A 89 -8.99 6.01 -20.70
C ARG A 89 -7.83 6.44 -21.59
N LEU A 90 -6.71 5.72 -21.56
CA LEU A 90 -5.56 6.00 -22.42
C LEU A 90 -5.87 5.67 -23.89
N VAL A 91 -6.58 4.56 -24.14
CA VAL A 91 -6.98 4.13 -25.49
C VAL A 91 -8.12 4.99 -26.05
N GLY A 92 -9.05 5.46 -25.20
CA GLY A 92 -10.20 6.27 -25.61
C GLY A 92 -9.88 7.64 -26.22
N GLY A 93 -8.62 8.11 -26.14
CA GLY A 93 -8.19 9.37 -26.74
C GLY A 93 -8.78 10.61 -26.07
N GLY A 94 -8.45 11.80 -26.59
CA GLY A 94 -9.04 13.07 -26.15
C GLY A 94 -8.50 13.65 -24.82
N VAL A 95 -7.39 13.11 -24.31
CA VAL A 95 -6.78 13.58 -23.06
C VAL A 95 -5.63 14.53 -23.36
N GLY A 96 -5.68 15.76 -22.83
CA GLY A 96 -4.57 16.71 -22.94
C GLY A 96 -3.27 16.16 -22.34
N ARG A 97 -2.11 16.57 -22.88
CA ARG A 97 -0.77 16.01 -22.55
C ARG A 97 -0.51 15.85 -21.05
N GLY A 98 -0.83 16.86 -20.23
CA GLY A 98 -0.63 16.78 -18.78
C GLY A 98 -1.49 15.72 -18.09
N ARG A 99 -2.77 15.62 -18.49
CA ARG A 99 -3.68 14.58 -17.98
C ARG A 99 -3.31 13.19 -18.47
N PHE A 100 -2.79 13.08 -19.70
CA PHE A 100 -2.31 11.83 -20.27
C PHE A 100 -1.14 11.29 -19.44
N VAL A 101 -0.13 12.12 -19.15
CA VAL A 101 1.02 11.73 -18.32
C VAL A 101 0.56 11.34 -16.91
N ALA A 102 -0.32 12.13 -16.29
CA ALA A 102 -0.83 11.81 -14.96
C ALA A 102 -1.62 10.48 -14.92
N LEU A 103 -2.38 10.14 -15.97
CA LEU A 103 -3.06 8.86 -16.10
C LEU A 103 -2.08 7.72 -16.34
N LEU A 104 -1.08 7.92 -17.19
CA LEU A 104 -0.06 6.91 -17.46
C LEU A 104 0.70 6.55 -16.19
N VAL A 105 1.20 7.56 -15.46
CA VAL A 105 1.90 7.37 -14.18
C VAL A 105 1.01 6.65 -13.17
N GLY A 106 -0.23 7.09 -12.98
CA GLY A 106 -1.17 6.44 -12.07
C GLY A 106 -1.45 4.98 -12.45
N THR A 107 -1.59 4.70 -13.75
CA THR A 107 -1.81 3.34 -14.26
C THR A 107 -0.60 2.44 -14.00
N LEU A 108 0.61 2.94 -14.26
CA LEU A 108 1.85 2.21 -14.02
C LEU A 108 2.08 1.92 -12.54
N LEU A 109 1.78 2.89 -11.66
CA LEU A 109 1.88 2.69 -10.22
C LEU A 109 0.88 1.64 -9.73
N CYS A 110 -0.38 1.68 -10.18
CA CYS A 110 -1.35 0.63 -9.87
C CYS A 110 -0.87 -0.74 -10.35
N ALA A 111 -0.34 -0.82 -11.58
CA ALA A 111 0.19 -2.06 -12.12
C ALA A 111 1.35 -2.60 -11.27
N ALA A 112 2.29 -1.74 -10.88
CA ALA A 112 3.42 -2.12 -10.03
C ALA A 112 2.95 -2.67 -8.68
N VAL A 113 2.02 -1.98 -8.01
CA VAL A 113 1.44 -2.43 -6.73
C VAL A 113 0.73 -3.78 -6.90
N THR A 114 -0.08 -3.94 -7.94
CA THR A 114 -0.75 -5.22 -8.23
C THR A 114 0.26 -6.34 -8.45
N VAL A 115 1.29 -6.12 -9.26
CA VAL A 115 2.33 -7.13 -9.53
C VAL A 115 3.04 -7.51 -8.23
N VAL A 116 3.49 -6.54 -7.43
CA VAL A 116 4.12 -6.79 -6.13
C VAL A 116 3.21 -7.66 -5.26
N MET A 117 1.92 -7.35 -5.16
CA MET A 117 0.99 -8.11 -4.32
C MET A 117 0.64 -9.51 -4.83
N LEU A 118 0.85 -9.78 -6.12
CA LEU A 118 0.68 -11.10 -6.72
C LEU A 118 1.94 -11.98 -6.63
N THR A 119 3.08 -11.40 -6.24
CA THR A 119 4.33 -12.17 -6.06
C THR A 119 4.39 -12.87 -4.69
N PRO A 120 5.31 -13.84 -4.50
CA PRO A 120 5.56 -14.44 -3.18
C PRO A 120 5.93 -13.39 -2.12
N TYR A 121 6.65 -12.34 -2.50
CA TYR A 121 6.96 -11.21 -1.63
C TYR A 121 5.69 -10.54 -1.10
N GLY A 122 4.69 -10.30 -1.96
CA GLY A 122 3.40 -9.75 -1.54
C GLY A 122 2.60 -10.66 -0.62
N ALA A 123 2.77 -11.99 -0.72
CA ALA A 123 2.19 -12.93 0.23
C ALA A 123 2.88 -12.84 1.59
N GLN A 124 4.21 -12.85 1.60
CA GLN A 124 5.02 -12.69 2.81
C GLN A 124 4.72 -11.37 3.55
N LEU A 125 4.67 -10.26 2.81
CA LEU A 125 4.33 -8.95 3.37
C LEU A 125 2.95 -8.97 4.04
N ARG A 126 1.94 -9.61 3.43
CA ARG A 126 0.61 -9.75 4.01
C ARG A 126 0.62 -10.64 5.25
N THR A 127 1.34 -11.76 5.22
CA THR A 127 1.48 -12.66 6.38
C THR A 127 2.10 -11.92 7.55
N TRP A 128 3.22 -11.23 7.33
CA TRP A 128 3.82 -10.40 8.37
C TRP A 128 2.82 -9.37 8.89
N LEU A 129 2.16 -8.60 8.02
CA LEU A 129 1.20 -7.59 8.45
C LEU A 129 0.04 -8.16 9.30
N LEU A 130 -0.34 -9.42 9.10
CA LEU A 130 -1.41 -10.12 9.83
C LEU A 130 -0.97 -10.60 11.22
N ASP A 131 0.32 -10.81 11.43
CA ASP A 131 0.87 -11.18 12.74
C ASP A 131 0.65 -10.04 13.76
#